data_AF-A0A956LME1-F1
#
_entry.id   AF-A0A956LME1-F1
#
_cell.length_a   1.000
_cell.length_b   1.000
_cell.length_c   1.000
_cell.angle_alpha   90.00
_cell.angle_beta   90.00
_cell.angle_gamma   90.00
#
_symmetry.space_group_name_H-M   'P 1'
#
loop_
_entity.id
_entity.type
_entity.pdbx_description
1 polymer ?
#
loop_
_entity_poly.entity_id
_entity_poly.type
_entity_poly.pdbx_seq_one_letter_code
_entity_poly.pdbx_strand_id
1 'polypeptide(L)'
;MRTPPPRRVDTLGQALRLFLRFPSPPAMLFAALVPGVARLALGDFTRAELWVPVIILTYWPLQEWVAHRYLQHMKPRTVLGRRFDPGFAQTHRLHHREPWRLEPTFVPLRAIAIAYVINVVFWTLVTPTLRMALTGVSLFSCMAIVYEWLHFLTHTSYRPRSRYLARVFRNHRLHHFKHEGYWFGFTVPAVDALLGTSPNPRDVERSPSVRDLGVPDDPVVEAMMEIPPER
;
A
#
# COMPACT_ATOMS: atom_id res chain seq x y z
N MET A 1 0.14 -17.03 -20.66
CA MET A 1 1.42 -17.38 -20.00
C MET A 1 1.16 -17.81 -18.57
N ARG A 2 1.92 -18.78 -18.02
CA ARG A 2 1.81 -19.15 -16.59
C ARG A 2 2.47 -18.06 -15.75
N THR A 3 1.74 -17.48 -14.79
CA THR A 3 2.34 -16.55 -13.83
C THR A 3 3.49 -17.23 -13.08
N PRO A 4 4.68 -16.62 -12.98
CA PRO A 4 5.83 -17.21 -12.28
C PRO A 4 5.49 -17.46 -10.80
N PRO A 5 6.13 -18.42 -10.13
CA PRO A 5 5.91 -18.63 -8.70
C PRO A 5 6.38 -17.41 -7.89
N PRO A 6 5.85 -17.20 -6.66
CA PRO A 6 6.33 -16.15 -5.78
C PRO A 6 7.81 -16.30 -5.48
N ARG A 7 8.50 -15.17 -5.30
CA ARG A 7 9.91 -15.14 -4.87
C ARG A 7 10.06 -15.88 -3.55
N ARG A 8 11.03 -16.80 -3.49
CA ARG A 8 11.28 -17.61 -2.30
C ARG A 8 11.85 -16.76 -1.16
N VAL A 9 11.10 -16.70 -0.07
CA VAL A 9 11.43 -16.02 1.19
C VAL A 9 11.02 -16.93 2.35
N ASP A 10 12.01 -17.43 3.10
CA ASP A 10 11.79 -18.38 4.19
C ASP A 10 11.87 -17.71 5.57
N THR A 11 12.52 -16.54 5.67
CA THR A 11 12.74 -15.81 6.93
C THR A 11 12.46 -14.32 6.78
N LEU A 12 12.13 -13.65 7.88
CA LEU A 12 11.95 -12.19 7.90
C LEU A 12 13.26 -11.44 7.59
N GLY A 13 14.42 -11.97 7.98
CA GLY A 13 15.71 -11.38 7.65
C GLY A 13 16.01 -11.40 6.15
N GLN A 14 15.66 -12.50 5.46
CA GLN A 14 15.73 -12.57 3.99
C GLN A 14 14.74 -11.60 3.35
N ALA A 15 13.52 -11.54 3.86
CA ALA A 15 12.49 -10.62 3.40
C ALA A 15 12.95 -9.16 3.50
N LEU A 16 13.53 -8.78 4.64
CA LEU A 16 14.02 -7.43 4.90
C LEU A 16 15.15 -7.04 3.95
N ARG A 17 16.13 -7.93 3.75
CA ARG A 17 17.22 -7.69 2.79
C ARG A 17 16.71 -7.52 1.36
N LEU A 18 15.66 -8.23 0.96
CA LEU A 18 15.05 -8.08 -0.36
C LEU A 18 14.25 -6.78 -0.46
N PHE A 19 13.43 -6.50 0.55
CA PHE A 19 12.62 -5.27 0.65
C PHE A 19 13.48 -4.01 0.51
N LEU A 20 14.61 -3.94 1.22
CA LEU A 20 15.52 -2.79 1.18
C LEU A 20 16.30 -2.63 -0.12
N ARG A 21 16.23 -3.58 -1.07
CA ARG A 21 16.83 -3.41 -2.41
C ARG A 21 15.99 -2.51 -3.30
N PHE A 22 14.69 -2.43 -3.03
CA PHE A 22 13.80 -1.54 -3.76
C PHE A 22 14.03 -0.10 -3.27
N PRO A 23 13.83 0.90 -4.14
CA PRO A 23 14.10 2.29 -3.78
C PRO A 23 13.06 2.88 -2.81
N SER A 24 11.82 2.36 -2.79
CA SER A 24 10.77 2.93 -1.93
C SER A 24 11.01 2.76 -0.44
N PRO A 25 11.46 1.60 0.09
CA PRO A 25 11.57 1.47 1.55
C PRO A 25 12.65 2.36 2.17
N PRO A 26 13.87 2.51 1.61
CA PRO A 26 14.83 3.50 2.10
C PRO A 26 14.29 4.93 2.07
N ALA A 27 13.53 5.31 1.01
CA ALA A 27 12.92 6.64 0.91
C ALA A 27 11.87 6.86 2.01
N MET A 28 10.99 5.88 2.25
CA MET A 28 10.00 5.96 3.32
C MET A 28 10.64 5.94 4.71
N LEU A 29 11.70 5.14 4.92
CA LEU A 29 12.48 5.13 6.16
C LEU A 29 13.09 6.51 6.44
N PHE A 30 13.69 7.13 5.43
CA PHE A 30 14.19 8.50 5.55
C PHE A 30 13.06 9.48 5.92
N ALA A 31 11.92 9.40 5.24
CA ALA A 31 10.72 10.21 5.50
C ALA A 31 10.12 9.99 6.89
N ALA A 32 10.35 8.85 7.53
CA ALA A 32 9.93 8.59 8.91
C ALA A 32 10.99 9.04 9.94
N LEU A 33 12.26 8.74 9.67
CA LEU A 33 13.37 8.92 10.62
C LEU A 33 13.77 10.38 10.78
N VAL A 34 13.84 11.17 9.70
CA VAL A 34 14.23 12.58 9.78
C VAL A 34 13.31 13.39 10.70
N PRO A 35 11.97 13.42 10.50
CA PRO A 35 11.08 14.12 11.42
C PRO A 35 11.03 13.47 12.80
N GLY A 36 11.20 12.14 12.91
CA GLY A 36 11.24 11.44 14.19
C GLY A 36 12.44 11.82 15.06
N VAL A 37 13.64 11.87 14.47
CA VAL A 37 14.87 12.33 15.14
C VAL A 37 14.74 13.80 15.51
N ALA A 38 14.26 14.65 14.61
CA ALA A 38 14.00 16.06 14.90
C ALA A 38 13.01 16.22 16.07
N ARG A 39 11.94 15.43 16.09
CA ARG A 39 10.98 15.40 17.20
C ARG A 39 11.67 15.02 18.50
N LEU A 40 12.43 13.92 18.52
CA LEU A 40 13.12 13.44 19.72
C LEU A 40 14.11 14.49 20.26
N ALA A 41 14.86 15.13 19.38
CA ALA A 41 15.83 16.18 19.74
C ALA A 41 15.17 17.41 20.38
N LEU A 42 13.94 17.77 19.95
CA LEU A 42 13.21 18.90 20.53
C LEU A 42 12.67 18.63 21.94
N GLY A 43 12.48 17.38 22.37
CA GLY A 43 12.05 17.06 23.74
C GLY A 43 10.63 17.52 24.10
N ASP A 44 10.38 17.81 25.39
CA ASP A 44 9.10 18.23 25.99
C ASP A 44 7.85 17.50 25.45
N PHE A 45 7.84 16.18 25.61
CA PHE A 45 6.67 15.37 25.28
C PHE A 45 5.50 15.69 26.19
N THR A 46 4.33 15.91 25.60
CA THR A 46 3.09 16.14 26.35
C THR A 46 2.10 14.99 26.14
N ARG A 47 1.20 14.77 27.11
CA ARG A 47 0.11 13.80 26.94
C ARG A 47 -0.82 14.14 25.79
N ALA A 48 -0.92 15.42 25.41
CA ALA A 48 -1.72 15.86 24.27
C ALA A 48 -1.24 15.25 22.94
N GLU A 49 0.04 14.90 22.83
CA GLU A 49 0.58 14.24 21.64
C GLU A 49 0.05 12.84 21.40
N LEU A 50 -0.54 12.19 22.42
CA LEU A 50 -1.18 10.88 22.25
C LEU A 50 -2.39 10.93 21.29
N TRP A 51 -2.96 12.12 21.04
CA TRP A 51 -3.97 12.28 20.02
C TRP A 51 -3.44 12.01 18.60
N VAL A 52 -2.17 12.26 18.33
CA VAL A 52 -1.56 12.05 17.01
C VAL A 52 -1.62 10.57 16.58
N PRO A 53 -1.08 9.59 17.34
CA PRO A 53 -1.21 8.19 16.99
C PRO A 53 -2.66 7.72 16.99
N VAL A 54 -3.53 8.23 17.87
CA VAL A 54 -4.97 7.87 17.87
C VAL A 54 -5.63 8.29 16.55
N ILE A 55 -5.39 9.51 16.07
CA ILE A 55 -5.89 10.02 14.78
C ILE A 55 -5.35 9.13 13.65
N ILE A 56 -4.05 8.85 13.63
CA ILE A 56 -3.43 8.02 12.59
C ILE A 56 -4.04 6.62 12.57
N LEU A 57 -4.14 5.94 13.71
CA LEU A 57 -4.68 4.57 13.79
C LEU A 57 -6.15 4.50 13.40
N THR A 58 -6.90 5.58 13.57
CA THR A 58 -8.32 5.66 13.18
C THR A 58 -8.48 6.00 11.70
N TYR A 59 -7.70 6.96 11.20
CA TYR A 59 -7.79 7.46 9.83
C TYR A 59 -7.11 6.53 8.82
N TRP A 60 -5.99 5.90 9.19
CA TRP A 60 -5.18 5.07 8.30
C TRP A 60 -5.99 3.95 7.61
N PRO A 61 -6.77 3.13 8.33
CA PRO A 61 -7.55 2.06 7.69
C PRO A 61 -8.55 2.59 6.66
N LEU A 62 -9.17 3.74 6.94
CA LEU A 62 -10.15 4.34 6.04
C LEU A 62 -9.47 4.92 4.79
N GLN A 63 -8.39 5.68 4.95
CA GLN A 63 -7.67 6.22 3.79
C GLN A 63 -7.10 5.10 2.92
N GLU A 64 -6.60 4.02 3.53
CA GLU A 64 -6.00 2.89 2.82
C GLU A 64 -7.06 2.23 1.96
N TRP A 65 -8.24 1.98 2.53
CA TRP A 65 -9.36 1.43 1.81
C TRP A 65 -9.84 2.35 0.68
N VAL A 66 -9.95 3.66 0.92
CA VAL A 66 -10.36 4.64 -0.11
C VAL A 66 -9.34 4.69 -1.25
N ALA A 67 -8.06 4.77 -0.91
CA ALA A 67 -6.98 4.79 -1.88
C ALA A 67 -6.96 3.51 -2.71
N HIS A 68 -7.08 2.35 -2.08
CA HIS A 68 -7.10 1.07 -2.78
C HIS A 68 -8.31 0.96 -3.71
N ARG A 69 -9.53 1.19 -3.19
CA ARG A 69 -10.77 1.01 -3.96
C ARG A 69 -11.00 2.06 -5.04
N TYR A 70 -10.64 3.32 -4.83
CA TYR A 70 -11.02 4.41 -5.74
C TYR A 70 -9.85 5.04 -6.49
N LEU A 71 -8.63 4.97 -5.95
CA LEU A 71 -7.45 5.48 -6.65
C LEU A 71 -6.76 4.35 -7.40
N GLN A 72 -6.31 3.29 -6.72
CA GLN A 72 -5.55 2.21 -7.34
C GLN A 72 -6.39 1.38 -8.32
N HIS A 73 -7.69 1.19 -8.06
CA HIS A 73 -8.62 0.51 -8.97
C HIS A 73 -9.27 1.46 -10.00
N MET A 74 -8.79 2.70 -10.11
CA MET A 74 -9.33 3.65 -11.07
C MET A 74 -9.13 3.16 -12.51
N LYS A 75 -10.23 3.07 -13.28
CA LYS A 75 -10.18 2.83 -14.72
C LYS A 75 -9.77 4.10 -15.48
N PRO A 76 -9.09 3.99 -16.64
CA PRO A 76 -8.85 5.12 -17.51
C PRO A 76 -10.16 5.83 -17.87
N ARG A 77 -10.15 7.17 -17.92
CA ARG A 77 -11.30 7.99 -18.31
C ARG A 77 -10.86 9.10 -19.25
N THR A 78 -11.75 9.55 -20.13
CA THR A 78 -11.49 10.71 -20.98
C THR A 78 -12.00 11.98 -20.29
N VAL A 79 -11.11 12.94 -20.06
CA VAL A 79 -11.42 14.25 -19.46
C VAL A 79 -10.98 15.33 -20.45
N LEU A 80 -11.92 16.16 -20.90
CA LEU A 80 -11.67 17.23 -21.89
C LEU A 80 -10.92 16.72 -23.14
N GLY A 81 -11.32 15.56 -23.66
CA GLY A 81 -10.71 14.93 -24.84
C GLY A 81 -9.34 14.28 -24.61
N ARG A 82 -8.82 14.27 -23.38
CA ARG A 82 -7.54 13.63 -23.04
C ARG A 82 -7.76 12.40 -22.15
N ARG A 83 -7.04 11.31 -22.44
CA ARG A 83 -7.03 10.12 -21.58
C ARG A 83 -6.36 10.47 -20.26
N PHE A 84 -7.12 10.38 -19.17
CA PHE A 84 -6.65 10.47 -17.81
C PHE A 84 -6.55 9.06 -17.22
N ASP A 85 -5.34 8.66 -16.89
CA ASP A 85 -5.03 7.35 -16.34
C ASP A 85 -3.82 7.47 -15.41
N PRO A 86 -4.02 7.56 -14.09
CA PRO A 86 -2.92 7.80 -13.17
C PRO A 86 -1.94 6.64 -13.11
N GLY A 87 -0.65 6.94 -12.99
CA GLY A 87 0.41 5.93 -12.89
C GLY A 87 0.22 4.95 -11.73
N PHE A 88 -0.32 5.37 -10.58
CA PHE A 88 -0.60 4.45 -9.47
C PHE A 88 -1.67 3.40 -9.83
N ALA A 89 -2.63 3.74 -10.69
CA ALA A 89 -3.67 2.82 -11.12
C ALA A 89 -3.12 1.86 -12.20
N GLN A 90 -2.25 2.36 -13.09
CA GLN A 90 -1.51 1.54 -14.05
C GLN A 90 -0.62 0.51 -13.35
N THR A 91 0.20 0.95 -12.38
CA THR A 91 1.06 0.06 -11.58
C THR A 91 0.23 -0.98 -10.81
N HIS A 92 -0.92 -0.58 -10.25
CA HIS A 92 -1.79 -1.53 -9.55
C HIS A 92 -2.46 -2.53 -10.49
N ARG A 93 -2.85 -2.13 -11.70
CA ARG A 93 -3.32 -3.07 -12.73
C ARG A 93 -2.22 -4.06 -13.14
N LEU A 94 -0.99 -3.59 -13.36
CA LEU A 94 0.16 -4.47 -13.58
C LEU A 94 0.33 -5.46 -12.42
N HIS A 95 0.20 -4.98 -11.19
CA HIS A 95 0.27 -5.82 -10.00
C HIS A 95 -0.81 -6.90 -9.96
N HIS A 96 -2.06 -6.60 -10.36
CA HIS A 96 -3.11 -7.61 -10.48
C HIS A 96 -2.85 -8.65 -11.58
N ARG A 97 -2.24 -8.24 -12.70
CA ARG A 97 -1.86 -9.14 -13.79
C ARG A 97 -0.70 -10.05 -13.38
N GLU A 98 0.33 -9.48 -12.77
CA GLU A 98 1.56 -10.15 -12.36
C GLU A 98 1.76 -10.09 -10.83
N PRO A 99 0.91 -10.74 -10.00
CA PRO A 99 0.94 -10.56 -8.55
C PRO A 99 2.23 -11.05 -7.89
N TRP A 100 2.98 -11.91 -8.56
CA TRP A 100 4.26 -12.44 -8.06
C TRP A 100 5.47 -11.64 -8.52
N ARG A 101 5.27 -10.66 -9.41
CA ARG A 101 6.25 -9.64 -9.75
C ARG A 101 6.28 -8.61 -8.62
N LEU A 102 7.45 -8.37 -8.04
CA LEU A 102 7.57 -7.62 -6.79
C LEU A 102 7.61 -6.11 -7.02
N GLU A 103 8.24 -5.65 -8.09
CA GLU A 103 8.39 -4.25 -8.46
C GLU A 103 7.07 -3.47 -8.40
N PRO A 104 5.94 -3.93 -8.99
CA PRO A 104 4.68 -3.19 -8.94
C PRO A 104 3.95 -3.29 -7.59
N THR A 105 4.48 -4.04 -6.61
CA THR A 105 3.97 -4.00 -5.22
C THR A 105 4.41 -2.74 -4.48
N PHE A 106 5.49 -2.10 -4.94
CA PHE A 106 6.09 -0.93 -4.29
C PHE A 106 5.51 0.38 -4.81
N VAL A 107 5.41 1.36 -3.93
CA VAL A 107 4.94 2.70 -4.29
C VAL A 107 6.04 3.42 -5.08
N PRO A 108 5.77 3.98 -6.27
CA PRO A 108 6.77 4.71 -7.02
C PRO A 108 7.32 5.92 -6.25
N LEU A 109 8.63 6.20 -6.37
CA LEU A 109 9.29 7.31 -5.66
C LEU A 109 8.61 8.67 -5.85
N ARG A 110 8.12 8.94 -7.07
CA ARG A 110 7.35 10.16 -7.36
C ARG A 110 6.09 10.27 -6.49
N ALA A 111 5.37 9.16 -6.32
CA ALA A 111 4.17 9.13 -5.48
C ALA A 111 4.54 9.29 -3.99
N ILE A 112 5.65 8.71 -3.54
CA ILE A 112 6.17 8.90 -2.17
C ILE A 112 6.54 10.37 -1.92
N ALA A 113 7.24 11.02 -2.85
CA ALA A 113 7.62 12.42 -2.71
C ALA A 113 6.38 13.33 -2.61
N ILE A 114 5.38 13.12 -3.47
CA ILE A 114 4.11 13.88 -3.44
C ILE A 114 3.37 13.60 -2.12
N ALA A 115 3.23 12.33 -1.73
CA ALA A 115 2.55 11.95 -0.49
C ALA A 115 3.26 12.50 0.74
N TYR A 116 4.59 12.57 0.74
CA TYR A 116 5.37 13.15 1.83
C TYR A 116 5.15 14.65 1.97
N VAL A 117 5.12 15.40 0.85
CA VAL A 117 4.78 16.84 0.88
C VAL A 117 3.37 17.04 1.43
N ILE A 118 2.39 16.25 0.97
CA ILE A 118 1.02 16.30 1.49
C ILE A 118 0.99 16.00 2.98
N ASN A 119 1.74 14.99 3.44
CA ASN A 119 1.83 14.60 4.84
C ASN A 119 2.39 15.74 5.71
N VAL A 120 3.49 16.38 5.28
CA VAL A 120 4.09 17.54 5.98
C VAL A 120 3.13 18.71 6.06
N VAL A 121 2.49 19.08 4.94
CA VAL A 121 1.52 20.18 4.89
C VAL A 121 0.33 19.87 5.81
N PHE A 122 -0.25 18.67 5.71
CA PHE A 122 -1.38 18.25 6.53
C PHE A 122 -1.07 18.38 8.02
N TRP A 123 0.00 17.75 8.50
CA TRP A 123 0.32 17.74 9.93
C TRP A 123 0.70 19.12 10.47
N THR A 124 1.30 19.97 9.64
CA THR A 124 1.58 21.36 10.00
C THR A 124 0.30 22.17 10.16
N LEU A 125 -0.73 21.90 9.34
CA LEU A 125 -2.00 22.63 9.39
C LEU A 125 -2.94 22.15 10.52
N VAL A 126 -2.95 20.85 10.82
CA VAL A 126 -3.91 20.27 11.78
C VAL A 126 -3.40 20.19 13.21
N THR A 127 -2.14 20.53 13.46
CA THR A 127 -1.57 20.51 14.81
C THR A 127 -1.13 21.90 15.26
N PRO A 128 -1.21 22.20 16.57
CA PRO A 128 -0.92 23.54 17.08
C PRO A 128 0.58 23.84 17.18
N THR A 129 1.45 22.84 17.05
CA THR A 129 2.89 22.99 17.28
C THR A 129 3.71 22.21 16.27
N LEU A 130 4.91 22.71 15.94
CA LEU A 130 5.87 21.98 15.09
C LEU A 130 6.20 20.60 15.67
N ARG A 131 6.27 20.45 16.99
CA ARG A 131 6.56 19.16 17.64
C ARG A 131 5.47 18.14 17.33
N MET A 132 4.19 18.50 17.52
CA MET A 132 3.09 17.62 17.16
C MET A 132 3.07 17.30 15.66
N ALA A 133 3.38 18.28 14.81
CA ALA A 133 3.49 18.07 13.37
C ALA A 133 4.55 17.03 13.03
N LEU A 134 5.76 17.14 13.60
CA LEU A 134 6.86 16.18 13.39
C LEU A 134 6.50 14.77 13.88
N THR A 135 5.83 14.65 15.03
CA THR A 135 5.28 13.37 15.51
C THR A 135 4.33 12.78 14.47
N GLY A 136 3.41 13.59 13.94
CA GLY A 136 2.44 13.17 12.93
C GLY A 136 3.08 12.72 11.62
N VAL A 137 3.99 13.53 11.07
CA VAL A 137 4.71 13.20 9.84
C VAL A 137 5.48 11.89 10.00
N SER A 138 6.22 11.73 11.11
CA SER A 138 7.01 10.53 11.39
C SER A 138 6.14 9.28 11.52
N LEU A 139 5.11 9.33 12.38
CA LEU A 139 4.25 8.17 12.63
C LEU A 139 3.40 7.78 11.40
N PHE A 140 2.96 8.74 10.60
CA PHE A 140 2.24 8.46 9.36
C PHE A 140 3.18 7.81 8.32
N SER A 141 4.41 8.30 8.19
CA SER A 141 5.43 7.64 7.35
C SER A 141 5.76 6.23 7.84
N CYS A 142 5.79 6.00 9.16
CA CYS A 142 5.93 4.64 9.71
C CYS A 142 4.78 3.72 9.28
N MET A 143 3.53 4.21 9.29
CA MET A 143 2.39 3.43 8.82
C MET A 143 2.49 3.10 7.32
N ALA A 144 3.01 4.01 6.50
CA ALA A 144 3.26 3.75 5.08
C ALA A 144 4.28 2.61 4.87
N ILE A 145 5.35 2.58 5.66
CA ILE A 145 6.34 1.49 5.62
C ILE A 145 5.69 0.18 6.06
N VAL A 146 4.86 0.19 7.11
CA VAL A 146 4.15 -1.01 7.58
C VAL A 146 3.22 -1.55 6.49
N TYR A 147 2.47 -0.68 5.82
CA TYR A 147 1.63 -1.05 4.68
C TYR A 147 2.46 -1.71 3.57
N GLU A 148 3.52 -1.04 3.11
CA GLU A 148 4.33 -1.52 1.99
C GLU A 148 5.05 -2.84 2.34
N TRP A 149 5.57 -2.95 3.56
CA TRP A 149 6.19 -4.17 4.08
C TRP A 149 5.24 -5.36 4.08
N LEU A 150 4.04 -5.16 4.61
CA LEU A 150 3.03 -6.21 4.64
C LEU A 150 2.64 -6.59 3.20
N HIS A 151 2.51 -5.62 2.28
CA HIS A 151 2.06 -5.85 0.90
C HIS A 151 3.10 -6.65 0.13
N PHE A 152 4.35 -6.23 0.21
CA PHE A 152 5.50 -7.00 -0.26
C PHE A 152 5.49 -8.43 0.27
N LEU A 153 5.40 -8.62 1.61
CA LEU A 153 5.46 -9.95 2.21
C LEU A 153 4.36 -10.88 1.70
N THR A 154 3.14 -10.39 1.47
CA THR A 154 2.02 -11.20 0.97
C THR A 154 2.26 -11.81 -0.41
N HIS A 155 3.13 -11.18 -1.19
CA HIS A 155 3.51 -11.58 -2.55
C HIS A 155 4.83 -12.36 -2.63
N THR A 156 5.39 -12.72 -1.48
CA THR A 156 6.49 -13.67 -1.37
C THR A 156 6.00 -15.05 -0.93
N SER A 157 6.90 -16.04 -0.90
CA SER A 157 6.61 -17.36 -0.32
C SER A 157 6.58 -17.36 1.21
N TYR A 158 6.77 -16.22 1.88
CA TYR A 158 6.79 -16.14 3.34
C TYR A 158 5.49 -16.66 3.94
N ARG A 159 5.61 -17.47 5.00
CA ARG A 159 4.46 -18.03 5.72
C ARG A 159 4.20 -17.22 7.00
N PRO A 160 3.01 -16.60 7.14
CA PRO A 160 2.69 -15.80 8.31
C PRO A 160 2.62 -16.67 9.56
N ARG A 161 3.22 -16.20 10.66
CA ARG A 161 3.27 -16.92 11.94
C ARG A 161 2.17 -16.56 12.93
N SER A 162 1.39 -15.51 12.64
CA SER A 162 0.28 -15.06 13.49
C SER A 162 -1.05 -15.16 12.77
N ARG A 163 -2.14 -15.33 13.54
CA ARG A 163 -3.51 -15.34 13.00
C ARG A 163 -3.85 -14.05 12.29
N TYR A 164 -3.33 -12.92 12.79
CA TYR A 164 -3.53 -11.61 12.19
C TYR A 164 -2.91 -11.52 10.80
N LEU A 165 -1.61 -11.83 10.68
CA LEU A 165 -0.92 -11.81 9.39
C LEU A 165 -1.50 -12.84 8.42
N ALA A 166 -1.89 -14.02 8.91
CA ALA A 166 -2.58 -15.01 8.09
C ALA A 166 -3.90 -14.48 7.51
N ARG A 167 -4.65 -13.66 8.28
CA ARG A 167 -5.85 -12.97 7.78
C ARG A 167 -5.52 -11.92 6.72
N VAL A 168 -4.52 -11.07 6.96
CA VAL A 168 -4.04 -10.08 5.97
C VAL A 168 -3.69 -10.77 4.65
N PHE A 169 -2.85 -11.81 4.71
CA PHE A 169 -2.38 -12.56 3.55
C PHE A 169 -3.54 -13.23 2.80
N ARG A 170 -4.45 -13.86 3.52
CA ARG A 170 -5.60 -14.52 2.93
C ARG A 170 -6.51 -13.51 2.24
N ASN A 171 -6.88 -12.44 2.91
CA ASN A 171 -7.79 -11.42 2.39
C ASN A 171 -7.22 -10.76 1.12
N HIS A 172 -5.94 -10.39 1.14
CA HIS A 172 -5.28 -9.80 -0.02
C HIS A 172 -5.16 -10.77 -1.21
N ARG A 173 -4.89 -12.04 -0.94
CA ARG A 173 -4.87 -13.06 -2.01
C ARG A 173 -6.27 -13.32 -2.56
N LEU A 174 -7.31 -13.28 -1.74
CA LEU A 174 -8.70 -13.34 -2.22
C LEU A 174 -9.00 -12.14 -3.14
N HIS A 175 -8.54 -10.94 -2.78
CA HIS A 175 -8.65 -9.77 -3.63
C HIS A 175 -7.99 -9.96 -5.01
N HIS A 176 -6.76 -10.47 -5.06
CA HIS A 176 -6.02 -10.69 -6.31
C HIS A 176 -6.46 -11.89 -7.16
N PHE A 177 -6.97 -12.95 -6.53
CA PHE A 177 -7.21 -14.22 -7.22
C PHE A 177 -8.68 -14.58 -7.35
N LYS A 178 -9.56 -13.99 -6.52
CA LYS A 178 -10.98 -14.29 -6.50
C LYS A 178 -11.82 -13.12 -6.98
N HIS A 179 -11.77 -11.97 -6.32
CA HIS A 179 -12.64 -10.84 -6.67
C HIS A 179 -12.05 -9.51 -6.20
N GLU A 180 -11.80 -8.62 -7.16
CA GLU A 180 -11.16 -7.31 -6.99
C GLU A 180 -12.07 -6.28 -6.31
N GLY A 181 -13.39 -6.50 -6.31
CA GLY A 181 -14.36 -5.67 -5.62
C GLY A 181 -14.48 -5.85 -4.09
N TYR A 182 -13.67 -6.73 -3.48
CA TYR A 182 -13.75 -7.06 -2.05
C TYR A 182 -12.37 -7.18 -1.40
N TRP A 183 -12.33 -7.16 -0.06
CA TRP A 183 -11.12 -7.33 0.76
C TRP A 183 -10.01 -6.30 0.46
N PHE A 184 -10.36 -5.01 0.41
CA PHE A 184 -9.44 -3.92 0.13
C PHE A 184 -8.54 -3.58 1.33
N GLY A 185 -9.04 -3.80 2.54
CA GLY A 185 -8.36 -3.49 3.79
C GLY A 185 -7.16 -4.39 4.00
N PHE A 186 -6.03 -3.77 4.29
CA PHE A 186 -4.73 -4.42 4.29
C PHE A 186 -4.04 -4.35 5.65
N THR A 187 -3.66 -3.16 6.14
CA THR A 187 -3.04 -3.01 7.46
C THR A 187 -4.01 -3.33 8.58
N VAL A 188 -5.31 -3.02 8.40
CA VAL A 188 -6.40 -3.33 9.34
C VAL A 188 -7.58 -3.96 8.57
N PRO A 189 -7.56 -5.28 8.31
CA PRO A 189 -8.59 -5.97 7.51
C PRO A 189 -10.01 -5.94 8.09
N ALA A 190 -10.19 -5.42 9.31
CA ALA A 190 -11.50 -5.23 9.90
C ALA A 190 -12.28 -4.09 9.22
N VAL A 191 -11.59 -3.14 8.56
CA VAL A 191 -12.24 -2.03 7.86
C VAL A 191 -13.17 -2.51 6.74
N ASP A 192 -12.86 -3.63 6.08
CA ASP A 192 -13.75 -4.22 5.08
C ASP A 192 -15.08 -4.68 5.67
N ALA A 193 -15.09 -5.18 6.91
CA ALA A 193 -16.35 -5.58 7.55
C ALA A 193 -17.20 -4.35 7.87
N LEU A 194 -16.56 -3.28 8.35
CA LEU A 194 -17.21 -2.00 8.63
C LEU A 194 -17.81 -1.36 7.36
N LEU A 195 -17.13 -1.49 6.22
CA LEU A 195 -17.52 -0.87 4.96
C LEU A 195 -18.27 -1.82 4.00
N GLY A 196 -18.66 -3.00 4.47
CA GLY A 196 -19.46 -3.95 3.68
C GLY A 196 -18.71 -4.62 2.52
N THR A 197 -17.38 -4.71 2.59
CA THR A 197 -16.51 -5.32 1.57
C THR A 197 -15.80 -6.59 2.05
N SER A 198 -16.31 -7.25 3.10
CA SER A 198 -15.77 -8.52 3.64
C SER A 198 -16.77 -9.68 3.58
N PRO A 199 -17.30 -10.04 2.39
CA PRO A 199 -18.18 -11.19 2.26
C PRO A 199 -17.45 -12.50 2.61
N ASN A 200 -18.22 -13.51 2.95
CA ASN A 200 -17.70 -14.87 3.07
C ASN A 200 -17.17 -15.33 1.71
N PRO A 201 -15.88 -15.74 1.60
CA PRO A 201 -15.30 -16.14 0.32
C PRO A 201 -15.98 -17.33 -0.34
N ARG A 202 -16.82 -18.10 0.35
CA ARG A 202 -17.57 -19.19 -0.30
C ARG A 202 -18.75 -18.69 -1.15
N ASP A 203 -19.26 -17.52 -0.82
CA ASP A 203 -20.50 -16.97 -1.40
C ASP A 203 -20.21 -15.97 -2.53
N VAL A 204 -18.93 -15.79 -2.87
CA VAL A 204 -18.48 -14.86 -3.91
C VAL A 204 -18.02 -15.66 -5.13
N GLU A 205 -18.55 -15.35 -6.30
CA GLU A 205 -18.05 -15.91 -7.56
C GLU A 205 -16.70 -15.28 -7.93
N ARG A 206 -15.92 -15.99 -8.75
CA ARG A 206 -14.66 -15.44 -9.23
C ARG A 206 -14.97 -14.38 -10.28
N SER A 207 -14.46 -13.16 -10.08
CA SER A 207 -14.63 -12.08 -11.05
C SER A 207 -13.82 -12.35 -12.32
N PRO A 208 -14.40 -12.09 -13.52
CA PRO A 208 -13.67 -12.17 -14.78
C PRO A 208 -12.57 -11.09 -14.89
N SER A 209 -12.75 -9.94 -14.25
CA SER A 209 -11.81 -8.81 -14.29
C SER A 209 -10.79 -8.79 -13.15
N VAL A 210 -10.73 -9.82 -12.31
CA VAL A 210 -9.84 -9.84 -11.13
C VAL A 210 -8.35 -9.62 -11.46
N ARG A 211 -7.95 -9.95 -12.69
CA ARG A 211 -6.58 -9.82 -13.17
C ARG A 211 -6.27 -8.48 -13.86
N ASP A 212 -7.26 -7.81 -14.43
CA ASP A 212 -7.05 -6.63 -15.28
C ASP A 212 -7.82 -5.38 -14.80
N LEU A 213 -8.61 -5.53 -13.73
CA LEU A 213 -9.47 -4.50 -13.15
C LEU A 213 -10.44 -3.89 -14.18
N GLY A 214 -10.86 -4.70 -15.15
CA GLY A 214 -11.79 -4.34 -16.22
C GLY A 214 -11.15 -3.52 -17.33
N VAL A 215 -9.83 -3.68 -17.55
CA VAL A 215 -9.05 -3.04 -18.62
C VAL A 215 -8.14 -4.10 -19.28
N PRO A 216 -8.68 -5.04 -20.08
CA PRO A 216 -7.95 -6.21 -20.60
C PRO A 216 -6.84 -5.87 -21.61
N ASP A 217 -6.96 -4.78 -22.38
CA ASP A 217 -5.99 -4.37 -23.39
C ASP A 217 -5.33 -3.03 -23.05
N ASP A 218 -4.83 -2.87 -21.81
CA ASP A 218 -4.17 -1.63 -21.39
C ASP A 218 -2.74 -1.54 -21.99
N PRO A 219 -2.50 -0.70 -23.02
CA PRO A 219 -1.22 -0.68 -23.74
C PRO A 219 -0.05 -0.26 -22.85
N VAL A 220 -0.31 0.51 -21.80
CA VAL A 220 0.73 0.91 -20.84
C VAL A 220 1.14 -0.29 -20.00
N VAL A 221 0.18 -1.10 -19.54
CA VAL A 221 0.47 -2.30 -18.75
C VAL A 221 1.16 -3.36 -19.60
N GLU A 222 0.74 -3.54 -20.86
CA GLU A 222 1.43 -4.41 -21.82
C GLU A 222 2.91 -4.01 -21.98
N ALA A 223 3.17 -2.72 -22.27
CA ALA A 223 4.54 -2.22 -22.39
C ALA A 223 5.37 -2.41 -21.11
N MET A 224 4.76 -2.29 -19.92
CA MET A 224 5.45 -2.54 -18.66
C MET A 224 5.76 -4.03 -18.41
N MET A 225 4.95 -4.95 -18.93
CA MET A 225 5.20 -6.39 -18.85
C MET A 225 6.37 -6.83 -19.74
N GLU A 226 6.65 -6.11 -20.82
CA GLU A 226 7.82 -6.35 -21.68
C GLU A 226 9.16 -6.00 -21.00
N ILE A 227 9.13 -5.07 -20.03
CA ILE A 227 10.31 -4.73 -19.23
C ILE A 227 10.63 -5.92 -18.31
N PRO A 228 11.85 -6.52 -18.39
CA PRO A 228 12.21 -7.64 -17.53
C PRO A 228 12.10 -7.27 -16.04
N PRO A 229 11.66 -8.19 -15.17
CA PRO A 229 11.72 -7.97 -13.74
C PRO A 229 13.19 -7.78 -13.29
N GLU A 230 13.38 -6.92 -12.30
CA GLU A 230 14.63 -6.70 -11.59
C GLU A 230 15.02 -8.02 -10.87
N ARG A 231 16.31 -8.39 -10.92
CA ARG A 231 16.80 -9.72 -10.49
C ARG A 231 17.06 -9.87 -8.98
#